data_AF-A0A1L9T677-F1
#
_entry.id   AF-A0A1L9T677-F1
#
_cell.length_a   1.000
_cell.length_b   1.000
_cell.length_c   1.000
_cell.angle_alpha   90.00
_cell.angle_beta   90.00
_cell.angle_gamma   90.00
#
_symmetry.space_group_name_H-M   'P 1'
#
loop_
_entity.id
_entity.type
_entity.pdbx_description
1 polymer ?
#
loop_
_entity_poly.entity_id
_entity_poly.type
_entity_poly.pdbx_seq_one_letter_code
_entity_poly.pdbx_strand_id
1 'polypeptide(L)'
;MPDDSGDFKRKSLVSDIGIPLEYSWKWDTAANSPDVRLTIEAINELSGTRYDPLNQSPSLELFQRLSHILPQLDPSWTSHFLSTFYDHDKVKYVEESQSASGMPLRSTMLVCFEFGRNGTKSKTYMSPRKLGQQGFAPLSEYMSAIQALGPSRALEALTDFLNTSPEGPDLKPFMLAVDNVAPSASRLKFYFATPRTSYNSIREVLTLGGLVKNPTLESKLRPLHELVKAIMPAPVDLPDDADIPAAPSKATSESESSSDMASQRPAFTAGYQYYFDIAPGASLPDIKFYIPIRKEQMSDRIVADGLTDWMRAQGRGAFCDGYVRVLEGLAGGKDLSQCNGLHTHICCMVKADGEFEVTSYLAPGVKE
;
A
#
# COMPACT_ATOMS: atom_id res chain seq x y z
N MET A 1 -5.98 14.84 17.80
CA MET A 1 -5.45 16.15 17.37
C MET A 1 -3.94 16.14 17.59
N PRO A 2 -3.16 16.72 16.67
CA PRO A 2 -1.76 16.99 16.93
C PRO A 2 -1.64 17.92 18.15
N ASP A 3 -0.52 17.85 18.86
CA ASP A 3 -0.18 18.84 19.89
C ASP A 3 0.29 20.16 19.26
N ASP A 4 0.68 21.12 20.11
CA ASP A 4 1.12 22.45 19.68
C ASP A 4 2.41 22.42 18.83
N SER A 5 3.13 21.28 18.81
CA SER A 5 4.30 21.04 17.96
C SER A 5 3.96 20.34 16.64
N GLY A 6 2.68 20.06 16.39
CA GLY A 6 2.22 19.34 15.21
C GLY A 6 2.33 17.82 15.35
N ASP A 7 2.74 17.30 16.51
CA ASP A 7 2.97 15.88 16.72
C ASP A 7 1.67 15.16 17.09
N PHE A 8 1.38 14.08 16.38
CA PHE A 8 0.24 13.23 16.70
C PHE A 8 0.60 12.29 17.85
N LYS A 9 -0.20 12.31 18.93
CA LYS A 9 -0.09 11.34 20.04
C LYS A 9 -0.03 9.88 19.57
N ARG A 10 -0.67 9.58 18.43
CA ARG A 10 -0.60 8.30 17.75
C ARG A 10 -0.14 8.52 16.32
N LYS A 11 0.96 7.87 15.93
CA LYS A 11 1.41 7.86 14.53
C LYS A 11 0.53 6.91 13.73
N SER A 12 -0.18 7.46 12.76
CA SER A 12 -0.97 6.72 11.77
C SER A 12 -0.13 5.68 11.01
N LEU A 13 -0.78 4.61 10.56
CA LEU A 13 -0.22 3.66 9.60
C LEU A 13 -0.23 4.17 8.15
N VAL A 14 -1.05 5.18 7.85
CA VAL A 14 -1.31 5.67 6.49
C VAL A 14 -0.08 6.35 5.88
N SER A 15 0.65 7.12 6.67
CA SER A 15 1.83 7.84 6.18
C SER A 15 3.01 7.70 7.14
N ASP A 16 4.23 7.73 6.61
CA ASP A 16 5.45 7.64 7.41
C ASP A 16 5.61 8.77 8.43
N ILE A 17 4.99 9.93 8.16
CA ILE A 17 4.97 11.09 9.05
C ILE A 17 3.83 11.02 10.08
N GLY A 18 3.05 9.95 10.08
CA GLY A 18 2.03 9.68 11.10
C GLY A 18 0.72 10.44 10.93
N ILE A 19 0.49 11.08 9.78
CA ILE A 19 -0.79 11.72 9.44
C ILE A 19 -1.85 10.65 9.09
N PRO A 20 -3.07 10.72 9.67
CA PRO A 20 -4.16 9.76 9.44
C PRO A 20 -4.90 9.98 8.11
N LEU A 21 -4.18 10.41 7.08
CA LEU A 21 -4.73 10.85 5.80
C LEU A 21 -3.73 10.63 4.67
N GLU A 22 -4.18 10.10 3.55
CA GLU A 22 -3.43 10.05 2.29
C GLU A 22 -4.40 10.27 1.12
N TYR A 23 -3.98 11.08 0.16
CA TYR A 23 -4.70 11.26 -1.10
C TYR A 23 -4.15 10.28 -2.13
N SER A 24 -4.97 9.87 -3.09
CA SER A 24 -4.44 9.25 -4.30
C SER A 24 -5.04 9.87 -5.55
N TRP A 25 -4.16 10.17 -6.50
CA TRP A 25 -4.48 10.66 -7.83
C TRP A 25 -4.45 9.49 -8.80
N LYS A 26 -5.62 8.95 -9.14
CA LYS A 26 -5.74 7.98 -10.22
C LYS A 26 -5.73 8.74 -11.54
N TRP A 27 -4.69 8.52 -12.35
CA TRP A 27 -4.51 9.20 -13.62
C TRP A 27 -5.57 8.80 -14.64
N ASP A 28 -5.76 9.66 -15.63
CA ASP A 28 -6.71 9.49 -16.72
C ASP A 28 -6.43 8.22 -17.54
N THR A 29 -7.47 7.68 -18.16
CA THR A 29 -7.37 6.61 -19.16
C THR A 29 -7.99 7.12 -20.45
N ALA A 30 -7.87 6.39 -21.55
CA ALA A 30 -8.56 6.75 -22.80
C ALA A 30 -10.07 7.00 -22.62
N ALA A 31 -10.69 6.36 -21.62
CA ALA A 31 -12.12 6.47 -21.33
C ALA A 31 -12.49 7.45 -20.20
N ASN A 32 -11.55 7.84 -19.33
CA ASN A 32 -11.89 8.56 -18.09
C ASN A 32 -10.85 9.62 -17.75
N SER A 33 -11.29 10.79 -17.28
CA SER A 33 -10.40 11.78 -16.67
C SER A 33 -9.86 11.29 -15.31
N PRO A 34 -8.91 12.00 -14.68
CA PRO A 34 -8.39 11.62 -13.37
C PRO A 34 -9.47 11.60 -12.29
N ASP A 35 -9.21 10.81 -11.25
CA ASP A 35 -10.05 10.63 -10.06
C ASP A 35 -9.20 10.80 -8.80
N VAL A 36 -9.69 11.54 -7.82
CA VAL A 36 -8.99 11.78 -6.56
C VAL A 36 -9.69 11.03 -5.44
N ARG A 37 -8.95 10.24 -4.68
CA ARG A 37 -9.48 9.39 -3.61
C ARG A 37 -8.82 9.73 -2.28
N LEU A 38 -9.49 9.35 -1.20
CA LEU A 38 -9.06 9.64 0.16
C LEU A 38 -8.96 8.36 0.98
N THR A 39 -7.79 8.11 1.55
CA THR A 39 -7.60 7.08 2.57
C THR A 39 -7.50 7.76 3.92
N ILE A 40 -8.23 7.24 4.92
CA ILE A 40 -8.20 7.76 6.28
C ILE A 40 -7.87 6.67 7.28
N GLU A 41 -7.28 7.08 8.40
CA GLU A 41 -7.29 6.28 9.61
C GLU A 41 -8.25 6.92 10.62
N ALA A 42 -9.32 6.22 10.97
CA ALA A 42 -10.19 6.68 12.03
C ALA A 42 -9.47 6.48 13.38
N ILE A 43 -9.37 7.56 14.16
CA ILE A 43 -8.74 7.60 15.48
C ILE A 43 -9.66 8.37 16.41
N ASN A 44 -9.88 7.86 17.63
CA ASN A 44 -10.60 8.55 18.69
C ASN A 44 -9.80 8.51 20.02
N GLU A 45 -10.41 8.97 21.10
CA GLU A 45 -9.81 9.04 22.43
C GLU A 45 -9.49 7.67 23.07
N LEU A 46 -10.09 6.59 22.57
CA LEU A 46 -9.86 5.23 23.07
C LEU A 46 -8.70 4.53 22.35
N SER A 47 -8.34 5.00 21.16
CA SER A 47 -7.30 4.42 20.32
C SER A 47 -5.95 4.33 21.06
N GLY A 48 -5.49 3.12 21.34
CA GLY A 48 -4.20 2.85 21.99
C GLY A 48 -4.27 2.80 23.51
N THR A 49 -5.46 2.95 24.07
CA THR A 49 -5.72 2.66 25.47
C THR A 49 -6.03 1.17 25.64
N ARG A 50 -6.20 0.74 26.89
CA ARG A 50 -6.70 -0.60 27.22
C ARG A 50 -8.06 -0.95 26.60
N TYR A 51 -8.85 0.04 26.17
CA TYR A 51 -10.16 -0.18 25.57
C TYR A 51 -10.09 -0.44 24.06
N ASP A 52 -9.05 0.07 23.39
CA ASP A 52 -8.84 -0.13 21.95
C ASP A 52 -7.35 -0.13 21.58
N PRO A 53 -6.57 -1.11 22.07
CA PRO A 53 -5.11 -1.11 21.94
C PRO A 53 -4.64 -1.01 20.48
N LEU A 54 -5.33 -1.68 19.57
CA LEU A 54 -4.95 -1.82 18.16
C LEU A 54 -5.64 -0.82 17.21
N ASN A 55 -6.35 0.19 17.74
CA ASN A 55 -7.11 1.19 16.99
C ASN A 55 -8.02 0.59 15.91
N GLN A 56 -8.96 -0.26 16.32
CA GLN A 56 -9.90 -0.90 15.41
C GLN A 56 -11.32 -0.32 15.58
N SER A 57 -11.66 0.07 16.80
CA SER A 57 -13.01 0.45 17.19
C SER A 57 -13.55 1.69 16.44
N PRO A 58 -12.77 2.78 16.22
CA PRO A 58 -13.28 3.97 15.51
C PRO A 58 -13.71 3.69 14.07
N SER A 59 -12.97 2.83 13.37
CA SER A 59 -13.30 2.46 11.99
C SER A 59 -14.58 1.61 11.92
N LEU A 60 -14.78 0.71 12.88
CA LEU A 60 -16.02 -0.08 12.99
C LEU A 60 -17.23 0.79 13.33
N GLU A 61 -17.05 1.74 14.24
CA GLU A 61 -18.09 2.74 14.56
C GLU A 61 -18.44 3.57 13.32
N LEU A 62 -17.42 3.99 12.54
CA LEU A 62 -17.63 4.72 11.30
C LEU A 62 -18.44 3.88 10.30
N PHE A 63 -18.16 2.59 10.14
CA PHE A 63 -18.98 1.71 9.29
C PHE A 63 -20.42 1.61 9.77
N GLN A 64 -20.64 1.46 11.07
CA GLN A 64 -21.99 1.41 11.63
C GLN A 64 -22.78 2.68 11.29
N ARG A 65 -22.17 3.86 11.47
CA ARG A 65 -22.79 5.15 11.14
C ARG A 65 -23.04 5.30 9.64
N LEU A 66 -22.11 4.87 8.81
CA LEU A 66 -22.19 4.97 7.35
C LEU A 66 -23.13 3.96 6.72
N SER A 67 -23.47 2.85 7.38
CA SER A 67 -24.38 1.82 6.85
C SER A 67 -25.77 2.39 6.48
N HIS A 68 -26.21 3.45 7.17
CA HIS A 68 -27.46 4.15 6.87
C HIS A 68 -27.39 5.06 5.63
N ILE A 69 -26.17 5.40 5.17
CA ILE A 69 -25.92 6.33 4.06
C ILE A 69 -25.40 5.59 2.83
N LEU A 70 -24.63 4.52 3.04
CA LEU A 70 -24.01 3.71 2.00
C LEU A 70 -24.68 2.33 1.99
N PRO A 71 -25.79 2.13 1.24
CA PRO A 71 -26.57 0.90 1.31
C PRO A 71 -25.81 -0.34 0.78
N GLN A 72 -24.72 -0.14 0.04
CA GLN A 72 -23.86 -1.22 -0.45
C GLN A 72 -22.71 -1.56 0.51
N LEU A 73 -22.57 -0.81 1.62
CA LEU A 73 -21.52 -1.05 2.59
C LEU A 73 -21.80 -2.36 3.32
N ASP A 74 -20.92 -3.34 3.12
CA ASP A 74 -20.97 -4.62 3.79
C ASP A 74 -19.57 -4.97 4.33
N PRO A 75 -19.36 -4.90 5.65
CA PRO A 75 -18.08 -5.20 6.27
C PRO A 75 -17.89 -6.68 6.61
N SER A 76 -18.67 -7.62 6.05
CA SER A 76 -18.62 -9.04 6.44
C SER A 76 -17.22 -9.66 6.36
N TRP A 77 -16.46 -9.40 5.28
CA TRP A 77 -15.07 -9.85 5.18
C TRP A 77 -14.15 -9.13 6.18
N THR A 78 -14.40 -7.85 6.47
CA THR A 78 -13.69 -7.14 7.56
C THR A 78 -13.91 -7.84 8.90
N SER A 79 -15.16 -8.19 9.24
CA SER A 79 -15.48 -8.92 10.47
C SER A 79 -14.81 -10.29 10.53
N HIS A 80 -14.77 -11.02 9.41
CA HIS A 80 -14.03 -12.29 9.30
C HIS A 80 -12.55 -12.11 9.67
N PHE A 81 -11.84 -11.20 8.99
CA PHE A 81 -10.41 -11.02 9.23
C PHE A 81 -10.09 -10.47 10.62
N LEU A 82 -10.96 -9.62 11.19
CA LEU A 82 -10.82 -9.19 12.58
C LEU A 82 -10.93 -10.36 13.58
N SER A 83 -11.70 -11.39 13.25
CA SER A 83 -11.83 -12.58 14.11
C SER A 83 -10.66 -13.57 13.98
N THR A 84 -9.91 -13.52 12.88
CA THR A 84 -8.83 -14.49 12.60
C THR A 84 -7.43 -13.94 12.89
N PHE A 85 -7.22 -12.63 12.73
CA PHE A 85 -5.91 -12.00 12.79
C PHE A 85 -5.52 -11.42 14.15
N TYR A 86 -6.46 -11.37 15.08
CA TYR A 86 -6.26 -10.71 16.37
C TYR A 86 -6.84 -11.55 17.49
N ASP A 87 -6.18 -11.51 18.64
CA ASP A 87 -6.69 -12.05 19.88
C ASP A 87 -7.79 -11.15 20.46
N HIS A 88 -8.78 -11.72 21.13
CA HIS A 88 -9.88 -10.94 21.69
C HIS A 88 -9.56 -10.34 23.07
N ASP A 89 -8.47 -10.80 23.71
CA ASP A 89 -8.04 -10.30 25.02
C ASP A 89 -7.22 -9.01 24.88
N LYS A 90 -7.92 -7.87 24.86
CA LYS A 90 -7.33 -6.53 24.74
C LYS A 90 -6.35 -6.21 25.86
N VAL A 91 -6.51 -6.79 27.06
CA VAL A 91 -5.63 -6.51 28.20
C VAL A 91 -4.24 -7.09 27.94
N LYS A 92 -4.16 -8.30 27.37
CA LYS A 92 -2.88 -8.93 27.04
C LYS A 92 -2.06 -8.16 26.02
N TYR A 93 -2.68 -7.45 25.09
CA TYR A 93 -1.94 -6.56 24.19
C TYR A 93 -1.27 -5.41 24.93
N VAL A 94 -1.94 -4.85 25.94
CA VAL A 94 -1.36 -3.80 26.79
C VAL A 94 -0.19 -4.36 27.59
N GLU A 95 -0.37 -5.52 28.22
CA GLU A 95 0.69 -6.20 28.99
C GLU A 95 1.90 -6.53 28.11
N GLU A 96 1.68 -7.07 26.91
CA GLU A 96 2.75 -7.32 25.94
C GLU A 96 3.48 -6.04 25.57
N SER A 97 2.75 -4.96 25.26
CA SER A 97 3.36 -3.69 24.86
C SER A 97 4.21 -3.02 25.96
N GLN A 98 4.02 -3.43 27.22
CA GLN A 98 4.80 -2.96 28.37
C GLN A 98 6.02 -3.85 28.67
N SER A 99 6.10 -5.03 28.04
CA SER A 99 7.25 -5.91 28.18
C SER A 99 8.41 -5.43 27.32
N ALA A 100 9.64 -5.73 27.73
CA ALA A 100 10.85 -5.27 27.03
C ALA A 100 10.99 -5.80 25.59
N SER A 101 10.35 -6.93 25.27
CA SER A 101 10.42 -7.60 23.97
C SER A 101 9.08 -7.66 23.22
N GLY A 102 7.99 -7.24 23.84
CA GLY A 102 6.68 -7.20 23.20
C GLY A 102 6.59 -6.03 22.24
N MET A 103 5.84 -6.18 21.13
CA MET A 103 5.75 -5.04 20.22
C MET A 103 4.75 -3.97 20.70
N PRO A 104 4.94 -2.69 20.34
CA PRO A 104 4.12 -1.60 20.82
C PRO A 104 2.68 -1.65 20.29
N LEU A 105 1.80 -0.92 20.99
CA LEU A 105 0.43 -0.67 20.53
C LEU A 105 0.45 0.24 19.30
N ARG A 106 -0.10 -0.26 18.20
CA ARG A 106 -0.20 0.48 16.93
C ARG A 106 -1.49 0.16 16.23
N SER A 107 -1.86 1.01 15.28
CA SER A 107 -3.03 0.72 14.46
C SER A 107 -2.75 -0.52 13.63
N THR A 108 -3.79 -1.28 13.36
CA THR A 108 -3.71 -2.51 12.58
C THR A 108 -4.72 -2.55 11.44
N MET A 109 -5.61 -1.55 11.39
CA MET A 109 -6.69 -1.44 10.43
C MET A 109 -6.76 0.00 9.90
N LEU A 110 -6.98 0.15 8.60
CA LEU A 110 -7.24 1.41 7.91
C LEU A 110 -8.51 1.31 7.07
N VAL A 111 -9.16 2.44 6.82
CA VAL A 111 -10.33 2.49 5.94
C VAL A 111 -10.12 3.51 4.83
N CYS A 112 -10.22 3.06 3.60
CA CYS A 112 -10.21 3.94 2.43
C CYS A 112 -11.63 4.23 1.97
N PHE A 113 -11.87 5.49 1.58
CA PHE A 113 -13.09 5.92 0.90
C PHE A 113 -12.73 6.50 -0.47
N GLU A 114 -13.17 5.81 -1.52
CA GLU A 114 -13.03 6.29 -2.89
C GLU A 114 -14.30 7.04 -3.27
N PHE A 115 -14.22 8.37 -3.25
CA PHE A 115 -15.31 9.27 -3.64
C PHE A 115 -15.36 9.41 -5.18
N GLY A 116 -15.90 8.39 -5.85
CA GLY A 116 -16.01 8.39 -7.29
C GLY A 116 -17.28 9.09 -7.81
N ARG A 117 -17.29 9.40 -9.10
CA ARG A 117 -18.47 9.98 -9.80
C ARG A 117 -19.75 9.17 -9.66
N ASN A 118 -19.62 7.85 -9.54
CA ASN A 118 -20.73 6.90 -9.46
C ASN A 118 -21.01 6.44 -8.02
N GLY A 119 -20.53 7.18 -7.03
CA GLY A 119 -20.72 6.91 -5.61
C GLY A 119 -19.43 6.57 -4.87
N THR A 120 -19.58 6.42 -3.55
CA THR A 120 -18.47 6.13 -2.65
C THR A 120 -18.25 4.64 -2.51
N LYS A 121 -17.02 4.18 -2.75
CA LYS A 121 -16.58 2.81 -2.41
C LYS A 121 -15.76 2.85 -1.14
N SER A 122 -15.83 1.79 -0.34
CA SER A 122 -15.02 1.65 0.86
C SER A 122 -14.18 0.39 0.80
N LYS A 123 -12.97 0.45 1.38
CA LYS A 123 -12.06 -0.68 1.54
C LYS A 123 -11.49 -0.68 2.94
N THR A 124 -11.29 -1.88 3.49
CA THR A 124 -10.58 -2.05 4.76
C THR A 124 -9.24 -2.68 4.50
N TYR A 125 -8.18 -2.10 5.03
CA TYR A 125 -6.82 -2.64 5.02
C TYR A 125 -6.51 -3.17 6.41
N MET A 126 -5.88 -4.34 6.50
CA MET A 126 -5.55 -4.99 7.77
C MET A 126 -4.15 -5.60 7.72
N SER A 127 -3.36 -5.35 8.77
CA SER A 127 -2.13 -6.07 9.07
C SER A 127 -2.35 -6.94 10.31
N PRO A 128 -2.15 -8.27 10.24
CA PRO A 128 -2.34 -9.15 11.39
C PRO A 128 -1.41 -8.80 12.54
N ARG A 129 -1.93 -8.98 13.75
CA ARG A 129 -1.16 -8.77 14.99
C ARG A 129 -1.71 -9.65 16.09
N LYS A 130 -1.19 -10.87 16.21
CA LYS A 130 -1.48 -11.76 17.34
C LYS A 130 -0.53 -11.49 18.51
N LEU A 131 -0.91 -11.92 19.71
CA LEU A 131 -0.05 -11.96 20.89
C LEU A 131 1.14 -12.90 20.64
N GLY A 132 2.32 -12.49 21.08
CA GLY A 132 3.60 -13.17 20.85
C GLY A 132 4.18 -12.96 19.44
N GLN A 133 3.44 -12.32 18.51
CA GLN A 133 3.96 -12.03 17.18
C GLN A 133 5.10 -11.01 17.27
N GLN A 134 6.13 -11.22 16.44
CA GLN A 134 7.25 -10.30 16.29
C GLN A 134 7.33 -9.92 14.81
N GLY A 135 7.41 -8.62 14.49
CA GLY A 135 7.36 -8.15 13.11
C GLY A 135 6.12 -8.62 12.34
N PHE A 136 6.30 -8.86 11.03
CA PHE A 136 5.20 -9.11 10.10
C PHE A 136 4.62 -10.53 10.23
N ALA A 137 3.30 -10.61 10.01
CA ALA A 137 2.54 -11.83 9.75
C ALA A 137 3.31 -12.89 8.91
N PRO A 138 3.61 -14.14 9.32
CA PRO A 138 4.08 -15.11 8.33
C PRO A 138 2.96 -15.43 7.33
N LEU A 139 3.33 -15.86 6.12
CA LEU A 139 2.38 -16.16 5.03
C LEU A 139 1.29 -17.16 5.45
N SER A 140 1.62 -18.16 6.26
CA SER A 140 0.68 -19.17 6.74
C SER A 140 -0.52 -18.59 7.51
N GLU A 141 -0.31 -17.52 8.28
CA GLU A 141 -1.37 -16.84 9.03
C GLU A 141 -2.38 -16.16 8.11
N TYR A 142 -1.90 -15.53 7.03
CA TYR A 142 -2.77 -14.97 5.99
C TYR A 142 -3.51 -16.07 5.23
N MET A 143 -2.79 -17.09 4.77
CA MET A 143 -3.34 -18.14 3.91
C MET A 143 -4.50 -18.89 4.60
N SER A 144 -4.34 -19.24 5.88
CA SER A 144 -5.41 -19.89 6.66
C SER A 144 -6.69 -19.05 6.70
N ALA A 145 -6.56 -17.74 6.99
CA ALA A 145 -7.71 -16.83 7.04
C ALA A 145 -8.34 -16.61 5.66
N ILE A 146 -7.54 -16.51 4.60
CA ILE A 146 -8.04 -16.30 3.23
C ILE A 146 -8.75 -17.54 2.70
N GLN A 147 -8.19 -18.74 2.90
CA GLN A 147 -8.79 -20.01 2.45
C GLN A 147 -10.15 -20.28 3.11
N ALA A 148 -10.37 -19.78 4.33
CA ALA A 148 -11.66 -19.86 5.01
C ALA A 148 -12.79 -19.07 4.29
N LEU A 149 -12.47 -18.16 3.38
CA LEU A 149 -13.46 -17.46 2.54
C LEU A 149 -14.06 -18.36 1.44
N GLY A 150 -13.39 -19.49 1.13
CA GLY A 150 -13.82 -20.44 0.11
C GLY A 150 -12.76 -20.66 -0.99
N PRO A 151 -13.06 -21.56 -1.95
CA PRO A 151 -12.13 -21.92 -3.02
C PRO A 151 -11.89 -20.73 -3.97
N SER A 152 -10.65 -20.59 -4.44
CA SER A 152 -10.27 -19.54 -5.38
C SER A 152 -9.10 -19.98 -6.26
N ARG A 153 -9.35 -20.05 -7.58
CA ARG A 153 -8.31 -20.40 -8.57
C ARG A 153 -7.21 -19.35 -8.66
N ALA A 154 -7.56 -18.07 -8.52
CA ALA A 154 -6.57 -17.00 -8.47
C ALA A 154 -5.65 -17.10 -7.24
N LEU A 155 -6.19 -17.52 -6.09
CA LEU A 155 -5.37 -17.79 -4.90
C LEU A 155 -4.48 -19.02 -5.08
N GLU A 156 -5.00 -20.10 -5.68
CA GLU A 156 -4.21 -21.29 -6.03
C GLU A 156 -3.04 -20.92 -6.94
N ALA A 157 -3.29 -20.17 -8.02
CA ALA A 157 -2.24 -19.71 -8.93
C ALA A 157 -1.18 -18.82 -8.26
N LEU A 158 -1.60 -17.92 -7.35
CA LEU A 158 -0.65 -17.14 -6.55
C LEU A 158 0.17 -18.05 -5.62
N THR A 159 -0.46 -19.01 -4.97
CA THR A 159 0.21 -19.93 -4.04
C THR A 159 1.26 -20.77 -4.78
N ASP A 160 0.90 -21.30 -5.96
CA ASP A 160 1.82 -22.04 -6.80
C ASP A 160 3.00 -21.15 -7.22
N PHE A 161 2.74 -19.93 -7.70
CA PHE A 161 3.79 -18.96 -8.05
C PHE A 161 4.75 -18.68 -6.89
N LEU A 162 4.24 -18.41 -5.69
CA LEU A 162 5.06 -18.17 -4.50
C LEU A 162 5.94 -19.38 -4.11
N ASN A 163 5.50 -20.59 -4.45
CA ASN A 163 6.24 -21.82 -4.13
C ASN A 163 7.24 -22.22 -5.22
N THR A 164 6.98 -21.87 -6.49
CA THR A 164 7.78 -22.37 -7.63
C THR A 164 8.64 -21.31 -8.31
N SER A 165 8.31 -20.03 -8.20
CA SER A 165 9.09 -18.95 -8.82
C SER A 165 10.34 -18.63 -8.01
N PRO A 166 11.47 -18.27 -8.66
CA PRO A 166 12.65 -17.76 -7.96
C PRO A 166 12.38 -16.50 -7.14
N GLU A 167 11.34 -15.72 -7.45
CA GLU A 167 10.96 -14.51 -6.70
C GLU A 167 10.10 -14.82 -5.46
N GLY A 168 9.51 -16.02 -5.39
CA GLY A 168 8.61 -16.45 -4.32
C GLY A 168 9.19 -16.30 -2.91
N PRO A 169 10.44 -16.77 -2.65
CA PRO A 169 11.09 -16.61 -1.35
C PRO A 169 11.26 -15.16 -0.90
N ASP A 170 11.40 -14.20 -1.81
CA ASP A 170 11.64 -12.79 -1.50
C ASP A 170 10.33 -12.00 -1.31
N LEU A 171 9.21 -12.50 -1.80
CA LEU A 171 7.89 -11.89 -1.64
C LEU A 171 7.33 -12.17 -0.24
N LYS A 172 7.37 -11.17 0.63
CA LYS A 172 6.88 -11.25 2.01
C LYS A 172 5.57 -10.49 2.20
N PRO A 173 4.50 -11.12 2.72
CA PRO A 173 3.23 -10.45 2.92
C PRO A 173 3.31 -9.46 4.07
N PHE A 174 2.63 -8.31 3.94
CA PHE A 174 2.61 -7.31 5.01
C PHE A 174 1.24 -6.74 5.34
N MET A 175 0.26 -6.93 4.45
CA MET A 175 -1.08 -6.41 4.61
C MET A 175 -2.03 -7.13 3.65
N LEU A 176 -3.32 -7.08 3.93
CA LEU A 176 -4.36 -7.32 2.94
C LEU A 176 -5.38 -6.18 2.94
N ALA A 177 -6.15 -6.06 1.87
CA ALA A 177 -7.32 -5.20 1.84
C ALA A 177 -8.52 -5.90 1.22
N VAL A 178 -9.72 -5.54 1.66
CA VAL A 178 -10.98 -6.04 1.12
C VAL A 178 -11.89 -4.88 0.72
N ASP A 179 -12.67 -5.07 -0.34
CA ASP A 179 -13.74 -4.13 -0.69
C ASP A 179 -14.91 -4.34 0.28
N ASN A 180 -15.42 -3.28 0.92
CA ASN A 180 -16.52 -3.36 1.89
C ASN A 180 -17.88 -3.39 1.18
N VAL A 181 -18.09 -4.45 0.41
CA VAL A 181 -19.31 -4.78 -0.36
C VAL A 181 -19.64 -6.25 -0.15
N ALA A 182 -20.82 -6.69 -0.63
CA ALA A 182 -21.27 -8.06 -0.49
C ALA A 182 -20.15 -9.06 -0.86
N PRO A 183 -19.93 -10.15 -0.08
CA PRO A 183 -18.85 -11.11 -0.30
C PRO A 183 -18.71 -11.63 -1.74
N SER A 184 -19.83 -11.83 -2.44
CA SER A 184 -19.83 -12.29 -3.84
C SER A 184 -19.26 -11.29 -4.84
N ALA A 185 -19.14 -10.02 -4.46
CA ALA A 185 -18.57 -8.92 -5.25
C ALA A 185 -17.30 -8.32 -4.63
N SER A 186 -16.94 -8.72 -3.41
CA SER A 186 -15.75 -8.22 -2.72
C SER A 186 -14.49 -8.84 -3.30
N ARG A 187 -13.43 -8.03 -3.42
CA ARG A 187 -12.12 -8.45 -3.91
C ARG A 187 -11.10 -8.35 -2.80
N LEU A 188 -10.30 -9.40 -2.67
CA LEU A 188 -9.19 -9.45 -1.73
C LEU A 188 -7.93 -8.98 -2.44
N LYS A 189 -7.27 -7.95 -1.91
CA LYS A 189 -5.96 -7.48 -2.39
C LYS A 189 -4.91 -7.93 -1.39
N PHE A 190 -4.03 -8.83 -1.80
CA PHE A 190 -3.01 -9.38 -0.91
C PHE A 190 -1.65 -8.72 -1.20
N TYR A 191 -1.12 -7.97 -0.24
CA TYR A 191 0.06 -7.12 -0.42
C TYR A 191 1.34 -7.80 0.02
N PHE A 192 2.35 -7.74 -0.84
CA PHE A 192 3.69 -8.28 -0.65
C PHE A 192 4.75 -7.21 -0.89
N ALA A 193 5.83 -7.25 -0.13
CA ALA A 193 7.04 -6.50 -0.40
C ALA A 193 8.15 -7.47 -0.79
N THR A 194 9.11 -6.98 -1.58
CA THR A 194 10.34 -7.69 -1.93
C THR A 194 11.51 -6.70 -1.86
N PRO A 195 12.71 -7.12 -1.42
CA PRO A 195 13.91 -6.29 -1.51
C PRO A 195 14.36 -6.08 -2.96
N ARG A 196 13.87 -6.90 -3.89
CA ARG A 196 14.27 -6.86 -5.30
C ARG A 196 13.75 -5.59 -5.97
N THR A 197 14.60 -5.02 -6.82
CA THR A 197 14.32 -3.80 -7.60
C THR A 197 14.78 -3.90 -9.07
N SER A 198 15.15 -5.08 -9.55
CA SER A 198 15.54 -5.30 -10.95
C SER A 198 14.36 -5.35 -11.92
N TYR A 199 14.65 -5.09 -13.20
CA TYR A 199 13.68 -5.27 -14.29
C TYR A 199 13.17 -6.71 -14.37
N ASN A 200 14.07 -7.68 -14.23
CA ASN A 200 13.73 -9.10 -14.30
C ASN A 200 12.76 -9.50 -13.19
N SER A 201 12.90 -8.94 -11.98
CA SER A 201 11.93 -9.14 -10.89
C SER A 201 10.55 -8.59 -11.25
N ILE A 202 10.46 -7.37 -11.80
CA ILE A 202 9.19 -6.78 -12.28
C ILE A 202 8.53 -7.71 -13.30
N ARG A 203 9.29 -8.17 -14.30
CA ARG A 203 8.79 -9.06 -15.35
C ARG A 203 8.29 -10.39 -14.81
N GLU A 204 9.08 -11.04 -13.97
CA GLU A 204 8.73 -12.35 -13.38
C GLU A 204 7.44 -12.26 -12.55
N VAL A 205 7.32 -11.24 -11.70
CA VAL A 205 6.14 -11.04 -10.84
C VAL A 205 4.91 -10.62 -11.65
N LEU A 206 5.02 -9.63 -12.54
CA LEU A 206 3.87 -9.15 -13.33
C LEU A 206 3.35 -10.16 -14.36
N THR A 207 4.20 -11.09 -14.79
CA THR A 207 3.78 -12.19 -15.66
C THR A 207 3.34 -13.43 -14.88
N LEU A 208 3.47 -13.42 -13.54
CA LEU A 208 3.25 -14.58 -12.68
C LEU A 208 4.02 -15.81 -13.18
N GLY A 209 5.32 -15.63 -13.47
CA GLY A 209 6.18 -16.67 -14.05
C GLY A 209 5.78 -17.07 -15.47
N GLY A 210 5.28 -16.12 -16.27
CA GLY A 210 4.79 -16.36 -17.63
C GLY A 210 3.37 -16.95 -17.73
N LEU A 211 2.66 -17.13 -16.61
CA LEU A 211 1.28 -17.63 -16.60
C LEU A 211 0.29 -16.58 -17.13
N VAL A 212 0.54 -15.30 -16.88
CA VAL A 212 -0.23 -14.19 -17.44
C VAL A 212 0.17 -14.00 -18.91
N LYS A 213 -0.63 -14.55 -19.81
CA LYS A 213 -0.45 -14.44 -21.26
C LYS A 213 -1.20 -13.23 -21.81
N ASN A 214 -0.56 -12.07 -21.76
CA ASN A 214 -1.07 -10.86 -22.40
C ASN A 214 -0.11 -10.43 -23.53
N PRO A 215 -0.56 -10.41 -24.81
CA PRO A 215 0.26 -10.02 -25.95
C PRO A 215 0.94 -8.65 -25.82
N THR A 216 0.37 -7.74 -25.04
CA THR A 216 0.90 -6.38 -24.85
C THR A 216 1.70 -6.23 -23.56
N LEU A 217 1.66 -7.18 -22.63
CA LEU A 217 2.32 -7.00 -21.32
C LEU A 217 3.83 -6.80 -21.50
N GLU A 218 4.49 -7.67 -22.26
CA GLU A 218 5.93 -7.58 -22.50
C GLU A 218 6.35 -6.24 -23.12
N SER A 219 5.57 -5.69 -24.06
CA SER A 219 5.88 -4.38 -24.65
C SER A 219 5.65 -3.21 -23.69
N LYS A 220 4.92 -3.43 -22.60
CA LYS A 220 4.64 -2.44 -21.54
C LYS A 220 5.63 -2.53 -20.37
N LEU A 221 6.27 -3.67 -20.15
CA LEU A 221 7.25 -3.81 -19.06
C LEU A 221 8.43 -2.85 -19.21
N ARG A 222 8.90 -2.60 -20.43
CA ARG A 222 10.03 -1.68 -20.64
C ARG A 222 9.68 -0.22 -20.34
N PRO A 223 8.58 0.36 -20.89
CA PRO A 223 8.13 1.68 -20.46
C PRO A 223 7.92 1.78 -18.95
N LEU A 224 7.40 0.74 -18.30
CA LEU A 224 7.24 0.72 -16.84
C LEU A 224 8.59 0.79 -16.11
N HIS A 225 9.61 0.09 -16.60
CA HIS A 225 10.95 0.17 -16.02
C HIS A 225 11.61 1.54 -16.24
N GLU A 226 11.37 2.19 -17.38
CA GLU A 226 11.82 3.57 -17.59
C GLU A 226 11.14 4.54 -16.62
N LEU A 227 9.87 4.31 -16.25
CA LEU A 227 9.23 5.08 -15.17
C LEU A 227 9.97 4.89 -13.84
N VAL A 228 10.27 3.65 -13.46
CA VAL A 228 11.07 3.36 -12.24
C VAL A 228 12.37 4.17 -12.26
N LYS A 229 13.13 4.10 -13.35
CA LYS A 229 14.40 4.84 -13.48
C LYS A 229 14.22 6.36 -13.39
N ALA A 230 13.09 6.89 -13.82
CA ALA A 230 12.78 8.31 -13.75
C ALA A 230 12.41 8.80 -12.34
N ILE A 231 11.88 7.92 -11.47
CA ILE A 231 11.35 8.31 -10.14
C ILE A 231 12.07 7.64 -8.96
N MET A 232 13.09 6.83 -9.23
CA MET A 232 13.99 6.24 -8.25
C MET A 232 15.45 6.64 -8.53
N PRO A 233 16.34 6.58 -7.53
CA PRO A 233 17.77 6.86 -7.68
C PRO A 233 18.49 5.70 -8.40
N ALA A 234 18.04 5.37 -9.61
CA ALA A 234 18.57 4.29 -10.42
C ALA A 234 19.77 4.75 -11.25
N PRO A 235 20.88 3.98 -11.30
CA PRO A 235 21.95 4.24 -12.24
C PRO A 235 21.46 4.23 -13.70
N VAL A 236 22.02 5.10 -14.54
CA VAL A 236 21.65 5.21 -15.96
C VAL A 236 21.82 3.88 -16.69
N ASP A 237 22.92 3.17 -16.41
CA ASP A 237 23.31 1.91 -17.05
C ASP A 237 23.03 0.68 -16.17
N LEU A 238 22.01 0.74 -15.30
CA LEU A 238 21.63 -0.40 -14.45
C LEU A 238 21.24 -1.61 -15.33
N PRO A 239 21.93 -2.77 -15.19
CA PRO A 239 21.55 -3.99 -15.88
C PRO A 239 20.16 -4.49 -15.49
N ASP A 240 19.52 -5.26 -16.39
CA ASP A 240 18.14 -5.74 -16.19
C ASP A 240 17.99 -6.74 -15.03
N ASP A 241 19.06 -7.44 -14.65
CA ASP A 241 19.11 -8.36 -13.52
C ASP A 241 19.62 -7.72 -12.22
N ALA A 242 20.11 -6.47 -12.29
CA ALA A 242 20.66 -5.77 -11.14
C ALA A 242 19.58 -4.97 -10.39
N ASP A 243 19.65 -5.02 -9.06
CA ASP A 243 18.80 -4.23 -8.18
C ASP A 243 19.35 -2.80 -8.02
N ILE A 244 18.45 -1.82 -7.86
CA ILE A 244 18.80 -0.42 -7.56
C ILE A 244 19.50 -0.39 -6.19
N PRO A 245 20.75 0.12 -6.09
CA PRO A 245 21.52 0.13 -4.86
C PRO A 245 20.74 0.71 -3.69
N ALA A 246 20.71 0.02 -2.55
CA ALA A 246 20.02 0.50 -1.37
C ALA A 246 20.58 1.85 -0.90
N ALA A 247 19.73 2.64 -0.24
CA ALA A 247 20.21 3.85 0.43
C ALA A 247 21.25 3.51 1.50
N PRO A 248 22.31 4.32 1.68
CA PRO A 248 23.15 4.19 2.85
C PRO A 248 22.26 4.43 4.09
N SER A 249 21.99 3.36 4.81
CA SER A 249 21.11 3.36 5.96
C SER A 249 21.68 4.28 7.05
N LYS A 250 20.92 5.30 7.47
CA LYS A 250 21.12 5.94 8.78
C LYS A 250 20.45 5.11 9.89
N ALA A 251 20.49 3.77 9.79
CA ALA A 251 20.07 2.92 10.90
C ALA A 251 20.90 3.29 12.12
N THR A 252 20.26 3.98 13.07
CA THR A 252 20.71 3.93 14.44
C THR A 252 20.59 2.48 14.89
N SER A 253 21.53 2.03 15.73
CA SER A 253 21.59 0.67 16.31
C SER A 253 20.29 0.23 17.02
N GLU A 254 19.35 1.14 17.25
CA GLU A 254 18.02 0.90 17.82
C GLU A 254 17.05 0.23 16.84
N SER A 255 17.21 0.42 15.52
CA SER A 255 16.31 -0.15 14.50
C SER A 255 16.49 -1.66 14.28
N GLU A 256 17.71 -2.18 14.47
CA GLU A 256 18.02 -3.61 14.27
C GLU A 256 17.60 -4.50 15.45
N SER A 257 17.36 -3.92 16.63
CA SER A 257 16.95 -4.66 17.84
C SER A 257 15.45 -4.57 18.15
N SER A 258 14.70 -3.77 17.37
CA SER A 258 13.28 -3.55 17.60
C SER A 258 12.43 -4.61 16.88
N SER A 259 11.55 -5.27 17.62
CA SER A 259 10.53 -6.18 17.07
C SER A 259 9.32 -5.45 16.48
N ASP A 260 9.35 -4.12 16.45
CA ASP A 260 8.23 -3.29 16.00
C ASP A 260 8.12 -3.25 14.47
N MET A 261 6.93 -3.60 14.00
CA MET A 261 6.52 -3.51 12.61
C MET A 261 6.82 -2.17 11.94
N ALA A 262 6.62 -1.06 12.63
CA ALA A 262 6.81 0.26 12.02
C ALA A 262 8.27 0.69 11.94
N SER A 263 9.15 0.19 12.84
CA SER A 263 10.59 0.43 12.73
C SER A 263 11.20 -0.41 11.62
N GLN A 264 10.67 -1.63 11.40
CA GLN A 264 11.08 -2.51 10.31
C GLN A 264 10.48 -2.11 8.96
N ARG A 265 9.28 -1.51 8.93
CA ARG A 265 8.54 -1.23 7.69
C ARG A 265 9.36 -0.47 6.65
N PRO A 266 10.05 0.66 6.94
CA PRO A 266 10.81 1.38 5.93
C PRO A 266 11.86 0.51 5.22
N ALA A 267 12.59 -0.34 5.98
CA ALA A 267 13.55 -1.27 5.43
C ALA A 267 12.87 -2.42 4.66
N PHE A 268 11.79 -2.95 5.22
CA PHE A 268 11.00 -4.03 4.62
C PHE A 268 10.36 -3.64 3.30
N THR A 269 9.94 -2.38 3.16
CA THR A 269 9.28 -1.83 1.97
C THR A 269 10.21 -0.96 1.11
N ALA A 270 11.52 -1.04 1.31
CA ALA A 270 12.52 -0.26 0.58
C ALA A 270 12.69 -0.72 -0.88
N GLY A 271 12.37 -1.99 -1.16
CA GLY A 271 12.28 -2.54 -2.51
C GLY A 271 10.85 -2.51 -3.04
N TYR A 272 10.58 -3.25 -4.11
CA TYR A 272 9.26 -3.20 -4.74
C TYR A 272 8.14 -3.78 -3.88
N GLN A 273 6.92 -3.27 -4.09
CA GLN A 273 5.72 -3.83 -3.51
C GLN A 273 4.73 -4.22 -4.61
N TYR A 274 3.92 -5.23 -4.32
CA TYR A 274 2.88 -5.70 -5.20
C TYR A 274 1.63 -5.97 -4.38
N TYR A 275 0.46 -5.78 -4.97
CA TYR A 275 -0.69 -6.57 -4.54
C TYR A 275 -1.17 -7.48 -5.66
N PHE A 276 -1.73 -8.60 -5.23
CA PHE A 276 -2.48 -9.54 -6.05
C PHE A 276 -3.98 -9.37 -5.73
N ASP A 277 -4.78 -8.93 -6.71
CA ASP A 277 -6.23 -8.78 -6.63
C ASP A 277 -6.89 -10.13 -6.96
N ILE A 278 -7.39 -10.77 -5.92
CA ILE A 278 -8.09 -12.04 -5.93
C ILE A 278 -9.59 -11.70 -5.99
N ALA A 279 -10.09 -11.57 -7.22
CA ALA A 279 -11.49 -11.28 -7.47
C ALA A 279 -12.35 -12.56 -7.54
N PRO A 280 -13.63 -12.51 -7.13
CA PRO A 280 -14.54 -13.64 -7.25
C PRO A 280 -14.64 -14.13 -8.70
N GLY A 281 -14.45 -15.44 -8.89
CA GLY A 281 -14.51 -16.08 -10.22
C GLY A 281 -13.27 -15.90 -11.11
N ALA A 282 -12.27 -15.12 -10.68
CA ALA A 282 -11.04 -14.95 -11.45
C ALA A 282 -10.18 -16.23 -11.43
N SER A 283 -9.60 -16.57 -12.58
CA SER A 283 -8.67 -17.70 -12.71
C SER A 283 -7.24 -17.34 -12.30
N LEU A 284 -6.84 -16.08 -12.50
CA LEU A 284 -5.54 -15.53 -12.15
C LEU A 284 -5.75 -14.22 -11.39
N PRO A 285 -4.84 -13.85 -10.47
CA PRO A 285 -4.89 -12.55 -9.83
C PRO A 285 -4.52 -11.45 -10.81
N ASP A 286 -5.19 -10.33 -10.67
CA ASP A 286 -4.79 -9.06 -11.28
C ASP A 286 -3.63 -8.47 -10.43
N ILE A 287 -2.55 -7.97 -11.05
CA ILE A 287 -1.33 -7.58 -10.30
C ILE A 287 -1.12 -6.07 -10.40
N LYS A 288 -1.02 -5.40 -9.25
CA LYS A 288 -0.63 -3.98 -9.19
C LYS A 288 0.75 -3.85 -8.58
N PHE A 289 1.62 -3.17 -9.31
CA PHE A 289 2.99 -2.87 -8.92
C PHE A 289 3.07 -1.48 -8.27
N TYR A 290 3.84 -1.38 -7.20
CA TYR A 290 4.06 -0.19 -6.39
C TYR A 290 5.55 0.14 -6.38
N ILE A 291 5.88 1.35 -6.84
CA ILE A 291 7.21 1.93 -6.82
C ILE A 291 7.29 2.81 -5.56
N PRO A 292 8.03 2.42 -4.51
CA PRO A 292 8.21 3.26 -3.35
C PRO A 292 9.11 4.45 -3.69
N ILE A 293 8.77 5.63 -3.17
CA ILE A 293 9.60 6.81 -3.34
C ILE A 293 10.65 6.88 -2.23
N ARG A 294 11.94 6.89 -2.61
CA ARG A 294 13.07 7.02 -1.70
C ARG A 294 13.26 8.50 -1.32
N LYS A 295 12.39 9.00 -0.45
CA LYS A 295 12.30 10.41 -0.05
C LYS A 295 13.62 11.03 0.44
N GLU A 296 14.52 10.25 1.02
CA GLU A 296 15.84 10.74 1.48
C GLU A 296 16.80 11.08 0.33
N GLN A 297 16.53 10.59 -0.88
CA GLN A 297 17.40 10.75 -2.06
C GLN A 297 16.74 11.53 -3.19
N MET A 298 15.42 11.67 -3.16
CA MET A 298 14.62 12.27 -4.22
C MET A 298 13.74 13.36 -3.63
N SER A 299 13.80 14.57 -4.19
CA SER A 299 12.82 15.61 -3.89
C SER A 299 11.52 15.34 -4.65
N ASP A 300 10.41 15.85 -4.12
CA ASP A 300 9.11 15.72 -4.77
C ASP A 300 9.07 16.39 -6.15
N ARG A 301 9.92 17.40 -6.38
CA ARG A 301 10.11 17.99 -7.71
C ARG A 301 10.68 16.98 -8.71
N ILE A 302 11.75 16.27 -8.36
CA ILE A 302 12.38 15.28 -9.26
C ILE A 302 11.37 14.18 -9.60
N VAL A 303 10.63 13.69 -8.60
CA VAL A 303 9.60 12.65 -8.81
C VAL A 303 8.47 13.16 -9.71
N ALA A 304 7.99 14.40 -9.49
CA ALA A 304 6.94 14.99 -10.30
C ALA A 304 7.38 15.18 -11.77
N ASP A 305 8.59 15.69 -11.99
CA ASP A 305 9.13 15.90 -13.33
C ASP A 305 9.29 14.54 -14.05
N GLY A 306 9.92 13.55 -13.42
CA GLY A 306 10.10 12.20 -13.98
C GLY A 306 8.78 11.50 -14.31
N LEU A 307 7.79 11.57 -13.42
CA LEU A 307 6.46 11.01 -13.68
C LEU A 307 5.73 11.74 -14.81
N THR A 308 5.73 13.07 -14.80
CA THR A 308 4.97 13.85 -15.79
C THR A 308 5.58 13.75 -17.19
N ASP A 309 6.91 13.68 -17.29
CA ASP A 309 7.60 13.46 -18.57
C ASP A 309 7.32 12.05 -19.10
N TRP A 310 7.33 11.04 -18.23
CA TRP A 310 6.92 9.69 -18.60
C TRP A 310 5.46 9.66 -19.08
N MET A 311 4.53 10.29 -18.35
CA MET A 311 3.11 10.39 -18.74
C MET A 311 2.95 11.06 -20.12
N ARG A 312 3.69 12.15 -20.40
CA ARG A 312 3.72 12.80 -21.72
C ARG A 312 4.26 11.86 -22.80
N ALA A 313 5.34 11.12 -22.53
CA ALA A 313 5.90 10.14 -23.46
C ALA A 313 4.93 8.99 -23.77
N GLN A 314 4.03 8.65 -22.84
CA GLN A 314 2.92 7.71 -23.06
C GLN A 314 1.70 8.35 -23.74
N GLY A 315 1.78 9.61 -24.19
CA GLY A 315 0.67 10.32 -24.82
C GLY A 315 -0.42 10.81 -23.85
N ARG A 316 -0.16 10.78 -22.54
CA ARG A 316 -1.12 11.09 -21.46
C ARG A 316 -0.74 12.38 -20.71
N GLY A 317 -0.31 13.39 -21.46
CA GLY A 317 0.20 14.66 -20.90
C GLY A 317 -0.87 15.65 -20.42
N ALA A 318 -2.15 15.42 -20.74
CA ALA A 318 -3.21 16.42 -20.60
C ALA A 318 -3.42 16.92 -19.16
N PHE A 319 -3.11 16.10 -18.15
CA PHE A 319 -3.33 16.41 -16.75
C PHE A 319 -2.05 16.65 -15.94
N CYS A 320 -0.88 16.63 -16.58
CA CYS A 320 0.42 16.79 -15.89
C CYS A 320 0.51 18.13 -15.13
N ASP A 321 0.13 19.24 -15.76
CA ASP A 321 0.23 20.55 -15.12
C ASP A 321 -0.76 20.71 -13.96
N GLY A 322 -1.94 20.07 -14.07
CA GLY A 322 -2.93 20.02 -13.00
C GLY A 322 -2.43 19.22 -11.80
N TYR A 323 -1.76 18.10 -12.07
CA TYR A 323 -1.12 17.27 -11.05
C TYR A 323 -0.04 18.04 -10.28
N VAL A 324 0.85 18.76 -10.98
CA VAL A 324 1.90 19.56 -10.32
C VAL A 324 1.30 20.64 -9.42
N ARG A 325 0.24 21.33 -9.86
CA ARG A 325 -0.46 22.31 -9.00
C ARG A 325 -1.05 21.70 -7.72
N VAL A 326 -1.53 20.45 -7.79
CA VAL A 326 -2.00 19.75 -6.59
C VAL A 326 -0.86 19.49 -5.62
N LEU A 327 0.31 19.05 -6.12
CA LEU A 327 1.49 18.86 -5.28
C LEU A 327 1.95 20.16 -4.62
N GLU A 328 2.00 21.26 -5.37
CA GLU A 328 2.33 22.59 -4.83
C GLU A 328 1.35 23.00 -3.72
N GLY A 329 0.06 22.69 -3.88
CA GLY A 329 -0.96 22.90 -2.85
C GLY A 329 -0.74 22.04 -1.59
N LEU A 330 -0.24 20.81 -1.75
CA LEU A 330 0.09 19.90 -0.65
C LEU A 330 1.41 20.24 0.04
N ALA A 331 2.29 21.01 -0.60
CA ALA A 331 3.63 21.34 -0.10
C ALA A 331 3.64 22.27 1.13
N GLY A 332 2.47 22.75 1.58
CA GLY A 332 2.38 23.56 2.80
C GLY A 332 3.10 24.91 2.70
N GLY A 333 3.32 25.43 1.48
CA GLY A 333 4.04 26.68 1.22
C GLY A 333 5.53 26.50 0.90
N LYS A 334 6.07 25.29 0.97
CA LYS A 334 7.44 24.98 0.54
C LYS A 334 7.53 24.79 -0.97
N ASP A 335 8.71 25.05 -1.54
CA ASP A 335 9.00 24.67 -2.91
C ASP A 335 9.15 23.13 -3.02
N LEU A 336 8.67 22.53 -4.11
CA LEU A 336 8.74 21.08 -4.31
C LEU A 336 10.18 20.53 -4.33
N SER A 337 11.17 21.36 -4.69
CA SER A 337 12.60 20.97 -4.63
C SER A 337 13.12 20.81 -3.21
N GLN A 338 12.43 21.39 -2.23
CA GLN A 338 12.72 21.30 -0.80
C GLN A 338 11.81 20.31 -0.07
N CYS A 339 10.83 19.73 -0.78
CA CYS A 339 9.92 18.74 -0.23
C CYS A 339 10.48 17.33 -0.46
N ASN A 340 10.36 16.50 0.57
CA ASN A 340 10.68 15.08 0.53
C ASN A 340 9.55 14.29 1.19
N GLY A 341 8.81 13.52 0.38
CA GLY A 341 7.79 12.59 0.88
C GLY A 341 6.35 13.09 0.76
N LEU A 342 6.07 14.08 -0.10
CA LEU A 342 4.70 14.30 -0.57
C LEU A 342 4.26 13.09 -1.39
N HIS A 343 5.11 12.53 -2.25
CA HIS A 343 4.86 11.24 -2.88
C HIS A 343 5.24 10.10 -1.95
N THR A 344 4.30 9.21 -1.65
CA THR A 344 4.59 7.97 -0.91
C THR A 344 4.91 6.84 -1.90
N HIS A 345 4.04 6.64 -2.89
CA HIS A 345 4.18 5.59 -3.91
C HIS A 345 3.63 6.05 -5.26
N ILE A 346 4.22 5.54 -6.35
CA ILE A 346 3.62 5.54 -7.68
C ILE A 346 3.30 4.10 -8.07
N CYS A 347 2.09 3.86 -8.54
CA CYS A 347 1.62 2.50 -8.77
C CYS A 347 1.14 2.33 -10.20
N CYS A 348 1.44 1.17 -10.79
CA CYS A 348 1.03 0.81 -12.13
C CYS A 348 0.35 -0.56 -12.13
N MET A 349 -0.71 -0.68 -12.90
CA MET A 349 -1.35 -1.95 -13.23
C MET A 349 -1.52 -2.02 -14.73
N VAL A 350 -1.05 -3.10 -15.35
CA VAL A 350 -1.27 -3.35 -16.78
C VAL A 350 -2.60 -4.08 -16.92
N LYS A 351 -3.57 -3.45 -17.58
CA LYS A 351 -4.89 -4.04 -17.81
C LYS A 351 -4.84 -5.04 -18.96
N ALA A 352 -5.88 -5.85 -19.09
CA ALA A 352 -5.96 -6.91 -20.11
C ALA A 352 -5.90 -6.37 -21.56
N ASP A 353 -6.34 -5.14 -21.78
CA ASP A 353 -6.25 -4.41 -23.05
C ASP A 353 -4.86 -3.80 -23.31
N GLY A 354 -3.93 -3.92 -22.37
CA GLY A 354 -2.58 -3.37 -22.46
C GLY A 354 -2.43 -1.94 -21.97
N GLU A 355 -3.50 -1.32 -21.47
CA GLU A 355 -3.43 0.03 -20.93
C GLU A 355 -2.86 0.07 -19.51
N PHE A 356 -2.17 1.16 -19.19
CA PHE A 356 -1.68 1.40 -17.83
C PHE A 356 -2.73 2.11 -16.98
N GLU A 357 -3.15 1.48 -15.89
CA GLU A 357 -3.75 2.20 -14.78
C GLU A 357 -2.63 2.71 -13.86
N VAL A 358 -2.46 4.03 -13.80
CA VAL A 358 -1.44 4.69 -12.99
C VAL A 358 -2.11 5.39 -11.80
N THR A 359 -1.50 5.32 -10.62
CA THR A 359 -1.99 6.00 -9.41
C THR A 359 -0.81 6.58 -8.65
N SER A 360 -0.85 7.89 -8.36
CA SER A 360 0.07 8.52 -7.41
C SER A 360 -0.56 8.57 -6.03
N TYR A 361 0.16 8.14 -5.00
CA TYR A 361 -0.25 8.28 -3.60
C TYR A 361 0.51 9.43 -2.96
N LEU A 362 -0.25 10.34 -2.32
CA LEU A 362 0.21 11.66 -1.91
C LEU A 362 -0.12 11.92 -0.43
N ALA A 363 0.90 12.20 0.37
CA ALA A 363 0.77 12.66 1.75
C ALA A 363 0.84 14.20 1.79
N PRO A 364 -0.01 14.88 2.58
CA PRO A 364 0.09 16.31 2.75
C PRO A 364 1.35 16.69 3.54
N GLY A 365 2.01 17.78 3.14
CA GLY A 365 3.07 18.41 3.92
C GLY A 365 2.51 19.07 5.19
N VAL A 366 3.36 19.21 6.20
CA VAL A 366 3.02 19.99 7.40
C VAL A 366 3.29 21.46 7.09
N LYS A 367 2.30 22.32 7.34
CA LYS A 367 2.43 23.77 7.18
C LYS A 367 3.33 24.32 8.28
N GLU A 368 4.33 25.12 7.90
CA GLU A 368 5.17 25.87 8.85
C GLU A 368 4.42 27.02 9.53
#